data_AF-L9MF81-F1
#
_entry.id   AF-L9MF81-F1
#
_cell.length_a   1.000
_cell.length_b   1.000
_cell.length_c   1.000
_cell.angle_alpha   90.00
_cell.angle_beta   90.00
_cell.angle_gamma   90.00
#
_symmetry.space_group_name_H-M   'P 1'
#
loop_
_entity.id
_entity.type
_entity.pdbx_description
1 polymer ?
#
loop_
_entity_poly.entity_id
_entity_poly.type
_entity_poly.pdbx_seq_one_letter_code
_entity_poly.pdbx_strand_id
1 'polypeptide(L)'
;MIPLLKNELLISDESIEIRYDLTSFGLSIYDHHNIDGLHPFLHLIQSQGNKQISSNGLMGVVADGVPVSAKVVLIQEIDGLLFEVGSTLTEDGAWNVKQLNDFRTICIAIKEGYNSGTVSQVIPEE
;
A
#
# COMPACT_ATOMS: atom_id res chain seq x y z
N MET A 1 -10.89 -24.15 -5.36
CA MET A 1 -11.59 -24.02 -4.06
C MET A 1 -11.07 -22.74 -3.46
N ILE A 2 -11.86 -21.67 -3.48
CA ILE A 2 -11.44 -20.35 -3.01
C ILE A 2 -11.65 -20.34 -1.50
N PRO A 3 -10.62 -20.08 -0.67
CA PRO A 3 -10.80 -20.00 0.78
C PRO A 3 -11.70 -18.80 1.09
N LEU A 4 -12.83 -19.06 1.73
CA LEU A 4 -13.71 -18.01 2.26
C LEU A 4 -12.97 -17.27 3.38
N LEU A 5 -12.80 -15.95 3.20
CA LEU A 5 -12.36 -15.05 4.26
C LEU A 5 -13.29 -15.21 5.47
N LYS A 6 -12.74 -15.63 6.61
CA LYS A 6 -13.46 -15.56 7.89
C LYS A 6 -13.34 -14.14 8.40
N ASN A 7 -14.39 -13.35 8.17
CA ASN A 7 -14.47 -12.00 8.71
C ASN A 7 -15.11 -12.08 10.10
N GLU A 8 -14.41 -11.61 11.12
CA GLU A 8 -15.00 -11.40 12.45
C GLU A 8 -15.32 -9.91 12.59
N LEU A 9 -16.59 -9.62 12.87
CA LEU A 9 -17.09 -8.27 13.14
C LEU A 9 -17.29 -8.13 14.64
N LEU A 10 -16.44 -7.33 15.29
CA LEU A 10 -16.58 -6.96 16.70
C LEU A 10 -17.15 -5.56 16.77
N ILE A 11 -18.37 -5.44 17.28
CA ILE A 11 -19.06 -4.16 17.47
C ILE A 11 -19.01 -3.83 18.96
N SER A 12 -18.48 -2.65 19.28
CA SER A 12 -18.61 -2.00 20.59
C SER A 12 -19.35 -0.68 20.42
N ASP A 13 -19.83 -0.09 21.52
CA ASP A 13 -20.62 1.16 21.50
C ASP A 13 -19.86 2.35 20.86
N GLU A 14 -18.52 2.27 20.75
CA GLU A 14 -17.66 3.35 20.26
C GLU A 14 -16.71 2.95 19.10
N SER A 15 -16.70 1.69 18.65
CA SER A 15 -15.86 1.26 17.52
C SER A 15 -16.36 0.01 16.81
N ILE A 16 -16.05 -0.08 15.52
CA ILE A 16 -16.22 -1.27 14.70
C ILE A 16 -14.83 -1.82 14.37
N GLU A 17 -14.52 -3.02 14.84
CA GLU A 17 -13.30 -3.74 14.46
C GLU A 17 -13.67 -4.79 13.41
N ILE A 18 -13.10 -4.67 12.21
CA ILE A 18 -13.22 -5.66 11.14
C ILE A 18 -11.89 -6.40 11.08
N ARG A 19 -11.90 -7.68 11.46
CA ARG A 19 -10.72 -8.55 11.32
C ARG A 19 -10.82 -9.34 10.03
N TYR A 20 -9.86 -9.11 9.15
CA TYR A 20 -9.66 -9.92 7.95
C TYR A 20 -8.57 -10.96 8.23
N ASP A 21 -8.92 -12.23 8.16
CA ASP A 21 -7.91 -13.30 8.17
C ASP A 21 -7.27 -13.43 6.79
N LEU A 22 -6.21 -12.64 6.57
CA LEU A 22 -5.34 -12.71 5.39
C LEU A 22 -4.03 -13.47 5.65
N THR A 23 -3.97 -14.29 6.71
CA THR A 23 -2.75 -15.04 7.04
C THR A 23 -2.33 -16.00 5.92
N SER A 24 -3.29 -16.52 5.15
CA SER A 24 -3.05 -17.30 3.93
C SER A 24 -2.31 -16.55 2.84
N PHE A 25 -2.32 -15.21 2.87
CA PHE A 25 -1.62 -14.32 1.95
C PHE A 25 -0.36 -13.69 2.57
N GLY A 26 0.04 -14.10 3.79
CA GLY A 26 1.21 -13.53 4.49
C GLY A 26 1.01 -12.08 4.94
N LEU A 27 -0.24 -11.70 5.24
CA LEU A 27 -0.64 -10.35 5.61
C LEU A 27 -1.31 -10.33 6.99
N SER A 28 -0.97 -9.33 7.79
CA SER A 28 -1.62 -9.05 9.08
C SER A 28 -2.30 -7.69 9.02
N ILE A 29 -3.63 -7.67 8.96
CA ILE A 29 -4.41 -6.42 8.97
C ILE A 29 -4.71 -6.04 10.42
N TYR A 30 -4.34 -4.82 10.79
CA TYR A 30 -4.80 -4.16 12.02
C TYR A 30 -5.60 -2.94 11.61
N ASP A 31 -6.85 -2.86 12.04
CA ASP A 31 -7.72 -1.74 11.74
C ASP A 31 -8.39 -1.23 13.00
N HIS A 32 -8.35 0.09 13.21
CA HIS A 32 -8.91 0.75 14.38
C HIS A 32 -9.79 1.91 13.91
N HIS A 33 -11.11 1.71 13.94
CA HIS A 33 -12.08 2.74 13.55
C HIS A 33 -12.53 3.56 14.77
N ASN A 34 -12.46 4.89 14.63
CA ASN A 34 -13.31 5.81 15.40
C ASN A 34 -14.55 6.12 14.55
N ILE A 35 -15.73 6.11 15.17
CA ILE A 35 -17.05 6.17 14.50
C ILE A 35 -17.31 7.48 13.72
N ASP A 36 -16.47 8.51 13.87
CA ASP A 36 -16.80 9.86 13.40
C ASP A 36 -16.30 10.25 11.98
N GLY A 37 -15.68 9.34 11.23
CA GLY A 37 -15.09 9.69 9.93
C GLY A 37 -15.26 8.64 8.85
N LEU A 38 -16.18 8.89 7.91
CA LEU A 38 -16.20 8.24 6.59
C LEU A 38 -14.93 8.66 5.81
N HIS A 39 -13.82 7.97 6.05
CA HIS A 39 -12.62 8.05 5.23
C HIS A 39 -12.61 6.88 4.23
N PRO A 40 -12.18 7.11 2.97
CA PRO A 40 -12.03 6.03 2.02
C PRO A 40 -11.07 4.97 2.58
N PHE A 41 -11.54 3.73 2.60
CA PHE A 41 -10.90 2.54 3.17
C PHE A 41 -9.48 2.34 2.61
N LEU A 42 -8.47 2.91 3.28
CA LEU A 42 -7.07 2.59 3.04
C LEU A 42 -6.56 1.88 4.30
N HIS A 43 -6.69 0.56 4.32
CA HIS A 43 -6.11 -0.23 5.39
C HIS A 43 -4.59 -0.32 5.16
N LEU A 44 -3.81 0.17 6.12
CA LEU A 44 -2.36 0.00 6.12
C LEU A 44 -2.07 -1.43 6.60
N ILE A 45 -1.55 -2.27 5.70
CA ILE A 45 -1.11 -3.61 6.07
C ILE A 45 0.39 -3.60 6.28
N GLN A 46 0.86 -4.10 7.42
CA GLN A 46 2.25 -4.51 7.55
C GLN A 46 2.46 -5.79 6.74
N SER A 47 3.02 -5.63 5.53
CA SER A 47 3.41 -6.75 4.68
C SER A 47 4.63 -7.47 5.30
N GLN A 48 4.55 -8.79 5.48
CA GLN A 48 5.65 -9.64 5.95
C GLN A 48 6.31 -10.41 4.80
N GLY A 49 6.42 -9.78 3.63
CA GLY A 49 7.07 -10.38 2.48
C GLY A 49 8.60 -10.32 2.55
N ASN A 50 9.26 -10.93 1.57
CA ASN A 50 10.72 -10.89 1.41
C ASN A 50 11.17 -10.17 0.13
N LYS A 51 10.24 -9.61 -0.65
CA LYS A 51 10.52 -8.91 -1.89
C LYS A 51 10.63 -7.40 -1.71
N GLN A 52 11.10 -6.72 -2.74
CA GLN A 52 11.18 -5.27 -2.79
C GLN A 52 10.72 -4.71 -4.13
N ILE A 53 10.39 -3.42 -4.14
CA ILE A 53 10.30 -2.63 -5.37
C ILE A 53 11.18 -1.42 -5.16
N SER A 54 12.07 -1.18 -6.12
CA SER A 54 12.97 -0.05 -6.09
C SER A 54 12.92 0.73 -7.41
N SER A 55 13.25 2.01 -7.32
CA SER A 55 13.50 2.84 -8.49
C SER A 55 14.70 3.73 -8.24
N ASN A 56 15.54 3.86 -9.26
CA ASN A 56 16.61 4.87 -9.27
C ASN A 56 16.01 6.26 -9.56
N GLY A 57 16.72 7.34 -9.22
CA GLY A 57 16.22 8.72 -9.37
C GLY A 57 15.94 9.14 -10.82
N LEU A 58 16.47 8.41 -11.81
CA LEU A 58 16.23 8.68 -13.24
C LEU A 58 14.95 8.03 -13.78
N MET A 59 14.51 6.93 -13.18
CA MET A 59 13.27 6.23 -13.50
C MET A 59 12.23 6.31 -12.37
N GLY A 60 12.53 7.10 -11.34
CA GLY A 60 11.74 7.25 -10.13
C GLY A 60 10.76 8.40 -10.23
N VAL A 61 10.74 9.27 -9.22
CA VAL A 61 9.84 10.42 -9.23
C VAL A 61 10.49 11.58 -9.98
N VAL A 62 10.00 11.82 -11.19
CA VAL A 62 10.48 12.88 -12.08
C VAL A 62 9.35 13.85 -12.37
N ALA A 63 9.61 15.15 -12.24
CA ALA A 63 8.71 16.23 -12.67
C ALA A 63 9.50 17.24 -13.50
N ASP A 64 8.91 17.72 -14.59
CA ASP A 64 9.55 18.68 -15.51
C ASP A 64 10.95 18.24 -16.00
N GLY A 65 11.16 16.94 -16.13
CA GLY A 65 12.42 16.34 -16.59
C GLY A 65 13.53 16.28 -15.53
N VAL A 66 13.25 16.63 -14.28
CA VAL A 66 14.20 16.54 -13.16
C VAL A 66 13.68 15.61 -12.06
N PRO A 67 14.56 14.83 -11.39
CA PRO A 67 14.17 14.08 -10.20
C PRO A 67 13.70 15.02 -9.09
N VAL A 68 12.61 14.68 -8.42
CA VAL A 68 12.00 15.52 -7.37
C VAL A 68 11.64 14.72 -6.14
N SER A 69 11.61 15.42 -4.99
CA SER A 69 11.11 14.84 -3.75
C SER A 69 9.61 14.56 -3.80
N ALA A 70 9.16 13.46 -3.22
CA ALA A 70 7.75 13.07 -3.14
C ALA A 70 7.51 11.99 -2.09
N LYS A 71 6.24 11.74 -1.74
CA LYS A 71 5.82 10.52 -1.06
C LYS A 71 5.44 9.48 -2.10
N VAL A 72 6.06 8.31 -2.04
CA VAL A 72 5.70 7.16 -2.86
C VAL A 72 4.88 6.18 -2.01
N VAL A 73 3.72 5.77 -2.50
CA VAL A 73 2.79 4.83 -1.86
C VAL A 73 2.63 3.61 -2.75
N LEU A 74 2.70 2.42 -2.17
CA LEU A 74 2.52 1.15 -2.86
C LEU A 74 1.19 0.54 -2.44
N ILE A 75 0.37 0.23 -3.44
CA ILE A 75 -0.96 -0.35 -3.26
C ILE A 75 -1.00 -1.72 -3.93
N GLN A 76 -1.46 -2.74 -3.22
CA GLN A 76 -1.73 -4.07 -3.79
C GLN A 76 -3.23 -4.34 -3.79
N GLU A 77 -3.72 -4.95 -4.86
CA GLU A 77 -5.09 -5.45 -4.94
C GLU A 77 -5.13 -6.91 -4.48
N ILE A 78 -5.91 -7.19 -3.44
CA ILE A 78 -6.11 -8.53 -2.88
C ILE A 78 -7.61 -8.75 -2.74
N ASP A 79 -8.15 -9.78 -3.40
CA ASP A 79 -9.57 -10.10 -3.43
C ASP A 79 -10.50 -8.92 -3.76
N GLY A 80 -10.07 -8.03 -4.66
CA GLY A 80 -10.83 -6.86 -5.12
C GLY A 80 -10.77 -5.65 -4.17
N LEU A 81 -9.98 -5.72 -3.10
CA LEU A 81 -9.72 -4.63 -2.17
C LEU A 81 -8.31 -4.07 -2.38
N LEU A 82 -8.17 -2.75 -2.22
CA LEU A 82 -6.90 -2.04 -2.38
C LEU A 82 -6.28 -1.78 -1.01
N PHE A 83 -5.04 -2.18 -0.84
CA PHE A 83 -4.31 -2.09 0.43
C PHE A 83 -3.01 -1.33 0.28
N GLU A 84 -2.74 -0.36 1.16
CA GLU A 84 -1.39 0.22 1.27
C GLU A 84 -0.48 -0.80 1.92
N VAL A 85 0.54 -1.26 1.19
CA VAL A 85 1.52 -2.25 1.66
C VAL A 85 2.87 -1.64 1.99
N GLY A 86 3.05 -0.36 1.72
CA GLY A 86 4.22 0.40 2.11
C GLY A 86 4.24 1.80 1.53
N SER A 87 4.98 2.69 2.18
CA SER A 87 5.25 4.02 1.66
C SER A 87 6.63 4.50 2.05
N THR A 88 7.18 5.41 1.27
CA THR A 88 8.50 6.00 1.50
C THR A 88 8.54 7.44 1.01
N LEU A 89 9.33 8.26 1.69
CA LEU A 89 9.65 9.61 1.25
C LEU A 89 10.94 9.55 0.44
N THR A 90 10.92 10.13 -0.75
CA THR A 90 12.11 10.33 -1.57
C THR A 90 12.46 11.81 -1.59
N GLU A 91 13.75 12.13 -1.50
CA GLU A 91 14.27 13.49 -1.62
C GLU A 91 14.81 13.77 -3.03
N ASP A 92 15.35 12.76 -3.69
CA ASP A 92 16.07 12.81 -4.97
C ASP A 92 15.35 12.06 -6.10
N GLY A 93 14.10 11.66 -5.87
CA GLY A 93 13.29 10.85 -6.79
C GLY A 93 13.58 9.35 -6.73
N ALA A 94 14.66 8.91 -6.09
CA ALA A 94 14.97 7.48 -5.91
C ALA A 94 14.24 6.92 -4.68
N TRP A 95 13.79 5.67 -4.75
CA TRP A 95 13.06 5.05 -3.64
C TRP A 95 13.22 3.53 -3.63
N ASN A 96 13.05 2.94 -2.45
CA ASN A 96 13.05 1.50 -2.24
C ASN A 96 12.06 1.16 -1.13
N VAL A 97 11.14 0.24 -1.41
CA VAL A 97 10.20 -0.31 -0.43
C VAL A 97 10.40 -1.82 -0.38
N LYS A 98 10.61 -2.34 0.84
CA LYS A 98 10.93 -3.74 1.11
C LYS A 98 9.78 -4.44 1.81
N GLN A 99 9.96 -5.73 2.04
CA GLN A 99 9.03 -6.61 2.76
C GLN A 99 7.68 -6.77 2.03
N LEU A 100 7.70 -6.71 0.71
CA LEU A 100 6.51 -6.81 -0.12
C LEU A 100 6.20 -8.28 -0.43
N ASN A 101 4.91 -8.60 -0.48
CA ASN A 101 4.43 -9.88 -1.00
C ASN A 101 4.46 -9.91 -2.53
N ASP A 102 4.48 -11.10 -3.12
CA ASP A 102 4.55 -11.32 -4.58
C ASP A 102 3.23 -11.04 -5.31
N PHE A 103 2.71 -9.82 -5.16
CA PHE A 103 1.48 -9.37 -5.79
C PHE A 103 1.72 -8.17 -6.68
N ARG A 104 0.84 -8.01 -7.68
CA ARG A 104 0.83 -6.83 -8.54
C ARG A 104 0.61 -5.59 -7.68
N THR A 105 1.52 -4.64 -7.86
CA THR A 105 1.59 -3.43 -7.07
C THR A 105 1.41 -2.21 -7.97
N ILE A 106 0.63 -1.25 -7.48
CA ILE A 106 0.48 0.08 -8.04
C ILE A 106 1.35 1.01 -7.21
N CYS A 107 2.28 1.70 -7.86
CA CYS A 107 3.14 2.69 -7.23
C CYS A 107 2.61 4.08 -7.56
N ILE A 108 2.35 4.89 -6.55
CA ILE A 108 1.80 6.24 -6.68
C ILE A 108 2.77 7.25 -6.06
N ALA A 109 3.25 8.19 -6.84
CA ALA A 109 4.05 9.31 -6.36
C ALA A 109 3.16 10.54 -6.12
N ILE A 110 3.24 11.12 -4.92
CA ILE A 110 2.41 12.22 -4.45
C ILE A 110 3.32 13.37 -4.01
N LYS A 111 3.13 14.54 -4.62
CA LYS A 111 3.84 15.79 -4.29
C LYS A 111 2.86 16.95 -4.40
N GLU A 112 2.83 17.81 -3.39
CA GLU A 112 1.98 19.00 -3.41
C GLU A 112 2.32 19.91 -4.60
N GLY A 113 1.29 20.40 -5.29
CA GLY A 113 1.44 21.25 -6.47
C GLY A 113 1.67 20.49 -7.79
N TYR A 114 1.72 19.15 -7.77
CA TYR A 114 1.90 18.31 -8.96
C TYR A 114 0.78 17.26 -9.06
N ASN A 115 0.51 16.80 -10.29
CA ASN A 115 -0.34 15.62 -10.50
C ASN A 115 0.38 14.38 -9.98
N SER A 116 -0.39 13.38 -9.51
CA SER A 116 0.19 12.12 -9.06
C SER A 116 0.76 11.33 -10.23
N GLY A 117 2.01 10.87 -10.09
CA GLY A 117 2.60 9.89 -10.99
C GLY A 117 2.12 8.50 -10.61
N THR A 118 1.76 7.66 -11.58
CA THR A 118 1.29 6.29 -11.30
C THR A 118 1.96 5.29 -12.24
N VAL A 119 2.51 4.23 -11.66
CA VAL A 119 2.99 3.05 -12.39
C VAL A 119 2.19 1.86 -11.89
N SER A 120 1.53 1.17 -12.80
CA SER A 120 0.68 0.02 -12.47
C SER A 120 1.33 -1.30 -12.88
N GLN A 121 0.85 -2.38 -12.26
CA GLN A 121 1.30 -3.75 -12.55
C GLN A 121 2.79 -4.02 -12.30
N VAL A 122 3.39 -3.31 -11.33
CA VAL A 122 4.76 -3.57 -10.89
C VAL A 122 4.76 -4.85 -10.05
N ILE A 123 5.63 -5.80 -10.38
CA ILE A 123 5.79 -7.03 -9.62
C ILE A 123 7.05 -6.89 -8.76
N PRO A 124 6.96 -7.08 -7.43
CA PRO A 124 8.13 -7.07 -6.56
C PRO A 124 9.21 -8.08 -7.00
N GLU A 125 10.46 -7.64 -6.89
CA GLU A 125 11.67 -8.41 -7.19
C GLU A 125 12.31 -8.95 -5.90
N GLU A 126 13.22 -9.92 -6.04
CA GLU A 126 13.98 -10.51 -4.92
C GLU A 126 14.87 -9.49 -4.19
#